data_AF-A0A3L7WZB3-F1
#
_entry.id   AF-A0A3L7WZB3-F1
#
_cell.length_a   1.000
_cell.length_b   1.000
_cell.length_c   1.000
_cell.angle_alpha   90.00
_cell.angle_beta   90.00
_cell.angle_gamma   90.00
#
_symmetry.space_group_name_H-M   'P 1'
#
loop_
_entity.id
_entity.type
_entity.pdbx_description
1 polymer ?
#
loop_
_entity_poly.entity_id
_entity_poly.type
_entity_poly.pdbx_seq_one_letter_code
_entity_poly.pdbx_strand_id
1 'polypeptide(L)' 'MKQKIQLFDVVALTEDVLGTGLSRGQVGTVVDILGNGDAFEVEFCDKDGRMYDSLGLRPEQLIVLIYEPAFA' A
#
# COMPACT_ATOMS: atom_id res chain seq x y z
N MET A 1 -19.26 -0.43 1.61
CA MET A 1 -18.39 -1.47 2.21
C MET A 1 -16.96 -1.02 2.01
N LYS A 2 -16.07 -1.13 3.01
CA LYS A 2 -14.64 -0.90 2.76
C LYS A 2 -14.13 -2.04 1.88
N GLN A 3 -13.39 -1.72 0.81
CA GLN A 3 -12.71 -2.73 0.00
C GLN A 3 -11.70 -3.47 0.89
N LYS A 4 -11.68 -4.81 0.78
CA LYS A 4 -10.70 -5.64 1.49
C LYS A 4 -9.38 -5.57 0.72
N ILE A 5 -8.31 -5.19 1.41
CA ILE A 5 -6.95 -5.21 0.86
C ILE A 5 -6.53 -6.68 0.68
N GLN A 6 -5.94 -6.99 -0.47
CA GLN A 6 -5.48 -8.31 -0.87
C GLN A 6 -4.01 -8.28 -1.28
N LEU A 7 -3.40 -9.47 -1.34
CA LEU A 7 -2.06 -9.64 -1.89
C LEU A 7 -2.03 -9.12 -3.33
N PHE A 8 -0.96 -8.40 -3.67
CA PHE A 8 -0.73 -7.73 -4.96
C PHE A 8 -1.64 -6.54 -5.29
N ASP A 9 -2.49 -6.10 -4.35
CA ASP A 9 -3.17 -4.82 -4.52
C ASP A 9 -2.13 -3.70 -4.58
N VAL A 10 -2.33 -2.79 -5.53
CA VAL A 10 -1.58 -1.52 -5.56
C VAL A 10 -2.29 -0.55 -4.63
N VAL A 11 -1.52 0.05 -3.73
CA VAL A 11 -2.02 0.95 -2.67
C VAL A 11 -1.27 2.27 -2.70
N ALA A 12 -1.85 3.30 -2.08
CA ALA A 12 -1.14 4.52 -1.76
C ALA A 12 -1.20 4.84 -0.26
N LEU A 13 -0.15 5.49 0.23
CA LEU A 13 -0.10 6.01 1.59
C LEU A 13 -1.13 7.13 1.78
N THR A 14 -1.86 7.09 2.89
CA THR A 14 -2.81 8.16 3.28
C THR A 14 -2.19 9.19 4.23
N GLU A 15 -0.97 8.95 4.72
CA GLU A 15 -0.22 9.83 5.62
C GLU A 15 1.28 9.73 5.35
N ASP A 16 2.04 10.71 5.84
CA ASP A 16 3.50 10.61 5.85
C ASP A 16 3.93 9.57 6.88
N VAL A 17 4.94 8.77 6.55
CA VAL A 17 5.48 7.77 7.49
C VAL A 17 6.76 8.33 8.10
N LEU A 18 6.66 8.76 9.36
CA LEU A 18 7.80 9.37 10.06
C LEU A 18 8.98 8.41 10.18
N GLY A 19 10.20 8.92 9.98
CA GLY A 19 11.43 8.14 10.05
C GLY A 19 11.74 7.36 8.78
N THR A 20 10.90 7.47 7.75
CA THR A 20 11.16 6.94 6.40
C THR A 20 11.22 8.10 5.39
N GLY A 21 11.58 7.78 4.14
CA GLY A 21 11.50 8.73 3.03
C GLY A 21 10.13 8.80 2.36
N LEU A 22 9.11 8.15 2.93
CA LEU A 22 7.81 7.95 2.29
C LEU A 22 6.81 9.02 2.70
N SER A 23 6.21 9.67 1.70
CA SER A 23 5.21 10.71 1.90
C SER A 23 3.79 10.19 1.59
N ARG A 24 2.77 10.90 2.08
CA ARG A 24 1.39 10.69 1.67
C ARG A 24 1.28 10.69 0.14
N GLY A 25 0.58 9.70 -0.40
CA GLY A 25 0.38 9.49 -1.83
C GLY A 25 1.44 8.61 -2.50
N GLN A 26 2.50 8.19 -1.79
CA GLN A 26 3.46 7.24 -2.35
C GLN A 26 2.75 5.92 -2.68
N VAL A 27 3.03 5.38 -3.87
CA VAL A 27 2.44 4.15 -4.38
C VAL A 27 3.32 2.96 -4.02
N GLY A 28 2.70 1.89 -3.52
CA GLY A 28 3.35 0.62 -3.23
C GLY A 28 2.46 -0.57 -3.56
N THR A 29 3.01 -1.78 -3.42
CA THR A 29 2.30 -3.04 -3.68
C THR A 29 2.27 -3.89 -2.43
N VAL A 30 1.11 -4.46 -2.09
CA VAL A 30 1.00 -5.40 -0.97
C VAL A 30 1.70 -6.72 -1.33
N VAL A 31 2.71 -7.10 -0.56
CA VAL A 31 3.53 -8.31 -0.78
C VAL A 31 3.36 -9.37 0.32
N ASP A 32 2.74 -9.01 1.45
CA ASP A 32 2.32 -9.98 2.49
C ASP A 32 1.13 -9.48 3.32
N ILE A 33 0.38 -10.41 3.93
CA ILE A 33 -0.73 -10.13 4.84
C ILE A 33 -0.32 -10.55 6.25
N LEU A 34 -0.17 -9.56 7.14
CA LEU A 34 0.33 -9.76 8.49
C LEU A 34 -0.82 -9.82 9.50
N GLY A 35 -0.68 -10.66 10.54
CA GLY A 35 -1.65 -10.72 11.64
C GLY A 35 -3.09 -10.99 11.18
N ASN A 36 -3.29 -11.80 10.14
CA ASN A 36 -4.61 -12.06 9.56
C ASN A 36 -5.35 -10.81 9.02
N GLY A 37 -4.60 -9.78 8.62
CA GLY A 37 -5.16 -8.53 8.06
C GLY A 37 -5.11 -7.34 9.01
N ASP A 38 -4.46 -7.48 10.17
CA ASP A 38 -4.16 -6.36 11.09
C ASP A 38 -3.13 -5.40 10.49
N ALA A 39 -2.26 -5.90 9.60
CA ALA A 39 -1.29 -5.10 8.84
C ALA A 39 -0.96 -5.77 7.49
N PHE A 40 -0.29 -5.02 6.62
CA PHE A 40 0.12 -5.45 5.29
C PHE A 40 1.57 -5.04 5.08
N GLU A 41 2.40 -5.97 4.59
CA GLU A 41 3.74 -5.62 4.12
C GLU A 41 3.57 -4.98 2.74
N VAL A 42 4.04 -3.73 2.59
CA VAL A 42 3.95 -2.98 1.34
C VAL A 42 5.35 -2.66 0.83
N GLU A 43 5.64 -3.12 -0.38
CA GLU A 43 6.88 -2.84 -1.08
C GLU A 43 6.76 -1.55 -1.90
N PHE A 44 7.77 -0.69 -1.80
CA PHE A 44 7.88 0.55 -2.54
C PHE A 44 9.06 0.52 -3.51
N CYS A 45 8.77 0.74 -4.79
CA CYS A 45 9.74 0.66 -5.87
C CYS A 45 9.87 1.99 -6.62
N ASP A 46 11.07 2.27 -7.12
CA ASP A 46 11.29 3.38 -8.03
C ASP A 46 10.68 3.10 -9.42
N LYS A 47 10.77 4.07 -10.32
CA LYS A 47 10.25 3.95 -11.70
C LYS A 47 10.92 2.85 -12.54
N ASP A 48 12.08 2.35 -12.11
CA ASP A 48 12.81 1.26 -12.77
C ASP A 48 12.46 -0.10 -12.14
N GLY A 49 11.54 -0.13 -11.16
CA GLY A 49 11.13 -1.32 -10.43
C GLY A 49 12.11 -1.77 -9.35
N ARG A 50 13.05 -0.91 -8.93
CA ARG A 50 13.95 -1.22 -7.83
C ARG A 50 13.27 -0.91 -6.51
N MET A 51 13.12 -1.94 -5.67
CA MET A 51 12.69 -1.76 -4.28
C MET A 51 13.68 -0.86 -3.54
N TYR A 52 13.15 0.15 -2.84
CA TYR A 52 13.94 0.99 -1.95
C TYR A 52 13.42 1.00 -0.51
N ASP A 53 12.18 0.54 -0.27
CA ASP A 53 11.62 0.39 1.08
C ASP A 53 10.55 -0.72 1.11
N SER A 54 10.35 -1.32 2.28
CA SER A 54 9.28 -2.30 2.54
C SER A 54 8.86 -2.20 4.00
N LEU A 55 7.56 -1.98 4.23
CA LEU A 55 7.04 -1.67 5.56
C LEU A 55 5.72 -2.38 5.86
N GLY A 56 5.60 -2.87 7.09
CA GLY A 56 4.33 -3.30 7.67
C GLY A 56 3.45 -2.09 8.02
N LEU A 57 2.34 -1.93 7.30
CA LEU A 57 1.43 -0.79 7.42
C LEU A 57 0.03 -1.24 7.83
N ARG A 58 -0.64 -0.42 8.66
CA ARG A 58 -2.02 -0.68 9.08
C ARG A 58 -3.00 -0.33 7.95
N PRO A 59 -4.18 -0.98 7.89
CA PRO A 59 -5.19 -0.70 6.88
C PRO A 59 -5.57 0.78 6.76
N GLU A 60 -5.56 1.54 7.86
CA GLU A 60 -5.93 2.97 7.87
C GLU A 60 -4.91 3.87 7.16
N GLN A 61 -3.67 3.39 7.00
CA GLN A 61 -2.57 4.10 6.35
C GLN A 61 -2.60 3.91 4.82
N LEU A 62 -3.52 3.09 4.31
CA LEU A 62 -3.55 2.63 2.92
C LEU A 62 -4.89 2.95 2.25
N ILE A 63 -4.83 3.31 0.97
CA ILE A 63 -5.97 3.30 0.06
C ILE A 63 -5.64 2.41 -1.13
N VAL A 64 -6.52 1.45 -1.45
CA VAL A 64 -6.36 0.63 -2.66
C VAL A 64 -6.63 1.50 -3.88
N LEU A 65 -5.71 1.47 -4.85
CA LEU A 65 -5.83 2.21 -6.09
C LEU A 65 -6.66 1.40 -7.09
N ILE A 66 -7.69 2.05 -7.62
CA ILE A 66 -8.55 1.48 -8.66
C ILE A 66 -8.31 2.30 -9.92
N TYR A 67 -7.73 1.68 -10.95
CA TYR A 67 -7.38 2.34 -12.21
C TYR A 67 -8.56 2.47 -13.16
N GLU A 68 -9.51 1.55 -13.06
CA GLU A 68 -10.71 1.54 -13.88
C GLU A 68 -11.92 2.00 -13.07
N PRO A 69 -12.84 2.77 -13.67
CA PRO A 69 -14.07 3.16 -13.01
C PRO A 69 -14.95 1.93 -12.71
N ALA A 70 -15.48 1.87 -11.49
CA ALA A 70 -16.48 0.87 -11.12
C ALA A 70 -17.85 1.28 -11.70
N PHE A 71 -18.05 1.06 -13.01
CA PHE A 71 -19.39 1.08 -13.58
C PHE A 71 -20.05 -0.28 -13.34
N ALA A 72 -21.20 -0.27 -12.66
CA ALA A 72 -22.12 -1.40 -12.57
C ALA A 72 -22.94 -1.53 -13.86
#